data_AF-A0A9D8SD47-F1
#
_entry.id   AF-A0A9D8SD47-F1
#
_cell.length_a   1.000
_cell.length_b   1.000
_cell.length_c   1.000
_cell.angle_alpha   90.00
_cell.angle_beta   90.00
_cell.angle_gamma   90.00
#
_symmetry.space_group_name_H-M   'P 1'
#
loop_
_entity.id
_entity.type
_entity.pdbx_description
1 polymer ?
#
loop_
_entity_poly.entity_id
_entity_poly.type
_entity_poly.pdbx_seq_one_letter_code
_entity_poly.pdbx_strand_id
1 'polypeptide(L)' 'MHINNPIDTSWHADPEARFYEGEYWIYATRSLPFKEQHNLDAYHSVDGKEWIKEESIIDMTDFPFVWQAV' A
#
# COMPACT_ATOMS: atom_id res chain seq x y z
N MET A 1 12.72 -3.09 21.11
CA MET A 1 11.69 -2.99 20.07
C MET A 1 12.15 -3.86 18.93
N HIS A 2 11.41 -4.93 18.58
CA HIS A 2 11.71 -5.72 17.38
C HIS A 2 10.74 -5.25 16.30
N ILE A 3 11.28 -4.70 15.21
CA ILE A 3 10.51 -4.24 14.05
C ILE A 3 10.79 -5.26 12.95
N ASN A 4 9.75 -5.84 12.38
CA ASN A 4 9.87 -6.77 11.26
C ASN A 4 10.04 -5.97 9.98
N ASN A 5 11.14 -6.19 9.26
CA ASN A 5 11.38 -5.62 7.95
C ASN A 5 11.76 -6.75 6.98
N PRO A 6 11.08 -6.90 5.84
CA PRO A 6 9.91 -6.12 5.40
C PRO A 6 8.66 -6.39 6.26
N ILE A 7 7.69 -5.47 6.22
CA ILE A 7 6.41 -5.60 6.95
C ILE A 7 5.50 -6.68 6.34
N ASP A 8 5.70 -6.98 5.05
CA ASP A 8 5.05 -8.04 4.28
C ASP A 8 6.02 -8.58 3.22
N THR A 9 5.68 -9.70 2.58
CA THR A 9 6.47 -10.36 1.52
C THR A 9 6.14 -9.88 0.09
N SER A 10 5.13 -9.02 -0.08
CA SER A 10 4.79 -8.42 -1.38
C SER A 10 5.83 -7.40 -1.85
N TRP A 11 5.87 -7.16 -3.17
CA TRP A 11 6.76 -6.17 -3.77
C TRP A 11 6.07 -4.81 -3.87
N HIS A 12 6.60 -3.84 -3.11
CA HIS A 12 6.08 -2.47 -3.06
C HIS A 12 7.20 -1.44 -3.11
N ALA A 13 6.87 -0.25 -3.60
CA ALA A 13 7.73 0.91 -3.62
C ALA A 13 6.96 2.18 -3.25
N ASP A 14 7.69 3.29 -3.10
CA ASP A 14 7.15 4.63 -2.87
C ASP A 14 6.12 4.73 -1.73
N PRO A 15 6.46 4.25 -0.50
CA PRO A 15 5.52 4.23 0.60
C PRO A 15 5.21 5.66 1.10
N GLU A 16 3.92 5.95 1.27
CA GLU A 16 3.44 7.19 1.90
C GLU A 16 2.76 6.87 3.24
N ALA A 17 3.38 7.34 4.33
CA ALA A 17 2.90 7.07 5.69
C ALA A 17 1.94 8.17 6.20
N ARG A 18 0.91 7.77 6.95
CA ARG A 18 -0.07 8.64 7.60
C ARG A 18 -0.43 8.09 8.99
N PHE A 19 -0.96 8.96 9.84
CA PHE A 19 -1.54 8.58 11.12
C PHE A 19 -2.92 9.21 11.26
N TYR A 20 -3.94 8.37 11.37
CA TYR A 20 -5.34 8.78 11.43
C TYR A 20 -6.01 8.09 12.62
N GLU A 21 -6.72 8.86 13.44
CA GLU A 21 -7.58 8.34 14.53
C GLU A 21 -6.93 7.29 15.46
N GLY A 22 -5.61 7.36 15.67
CA GLY A 22 -4.90 6.41 16.52
C GLY A 22 -4.23 5.24 15.79
N GLU A 23 -4.31 5.19 14.46
CA GLU A 23 -3.83 4.10 13.62
C GLU A 23 -2.80 4.58 12.58
N TYR A 24 -1.75 3.79 12.39
CA TYR A 24 -0.74 3.99 11.35
C TYR A 24 -1.26 3.45 10.03
N TRP A 25 -1.04 4.20 8.95
CA TRP A 25 -1.37 3.82 7.58
C TRP A 25 -0.15 4.00 6.68
N ILE A 26 0.07 3.07 5.76
CA ILE A 26 1.07 3.16 4.70
C ILE A 26 0.38 2.83 3.39
N TYR A 27 0.39 3.77 2.45
CA TYR A 27 -0.09 3.56 1.08
C TYR A 27 1.11 3.30 0.19
N ALA A 28 1.13 2.19 -0.53
CA ALA A 28 2.30 1.78 -1.28
C ALA A 28 1.95 1.35 -2.70
N THR A 29 2.80 1.77 -3.63
CA THR A 29 2.70 1.40 -5.04
C THR A 29 3.09 -0.05 -5.24
N ARG A 30 2.28 -0.79 -5.98
CA ARG A 30 2.52 -2.20 -6.30
C ARG A 30 3.61 -2.33 -7.34
N SER A 31 4.70 -3.00 -7.02
CA SER A 31 5.79 -3.24 -7.97
C SER A 31 5.50 -4.47 -8.85
N LEU A 32 4.44 -4.37 -9.65
CA LEU A 32 4.03 -5.36 -10.65
C LEU A 32 4.71 -5.08 -12.01
N PRO A 33 4.58 -5.95 -13.02
CA PRO A 33 4.92 -5.57 -14.39
C PRO A 33 4.34 -4.18 -14.72
N PHE A 34 5.11 -3.34 -15.39
CA PHE A 34 4.82 -1.90 -15.53
C PHE A 34 3.41 -1.56 -16.03
N LYS A 35 2.82 -2.42 -16.88
CA LYS A 35 1.46 -2.26 -17.41
C LYS A 35 0.36 -2.79 -16.49
N GLU A 36 0.69 -3.26 -15.30
CA GLU A 36 -0.23 -3.81 -14.30
C GLU A 36 -0.21 -2.98 -13.00
N GLN A 37 0.76 -2.06 -12.88
CA GLN A 37 0.87 -1.11 -11.78
C GLN A 37 -0.15 0.03 -11.97
N HIS A 38 -1.39 -0.18 -11.56
CA HIS A 38 -2.45 0.84 -11.68
C HIS A 38 -3.08 1.21 -10.34
N ASN A 39 -2.72 0.53 -9.26
CA ASN A 39 -3.40 0.63 -7.98
C ASN A 39 -2.38 0.60 -6.83
N LEU A 40 -2.84 0.98 -5.65
CA LEU A 40 -2.09 0.97 -4.41
C LEU A 40 -2.62 -0.15 -3.50
N ASP A 41 -1.74 -0.67 -2.65
CA ASP A 41 -2.15 -1.38 -1.44
C ASP A 41 -2.01 -0.43 -0.25
N ALA A 42 -2.86 -0.63 0.76
CA ALA A 42 -2.68 0.00 2.06
C ALA A 42 -2.23 -1.04 3.09
N TYR A 43 -1.42 -0.60 4.03
CA TYR A 43 -1.10 -1.33 5.24
C TYR A 43 -1.52 -0.48 6.44
N HIS A 44 -2.18 -1.07 7.42
CA HIS A 44 -2.52 -0.36 8.64
C HIS A 44 -2.20 -1.15 9.90
N SER A 45 -1.94 -0.42 10.99
CA SER A 45 -1.52 -1.00 12.26
C SER A 45 -1.84 -0.06 13.42
N VAL A 46 -2.36 -0.61 14.52
CA VAL A 46 -2.59 0.15 15.77
C VAL A 46 -1.34 0.24 16.65
N ASP A 47 -0.35 -0.63 16.43
CA ASP A 47 0.82 -0.75 17.30
C ASP A 47 2.18 -0.62 16.56
N GLY A 48 2.13 -0.49 15.23
CA GLY A 48 3.29 -0.36 14.35
C GLY A 48 4.11 -1.64 14.19
N LYS A 49 3.60 -2.80 14.62
CA LYS A 49 4.32 -4.09 14.60
C LYS A 49 3.58 -5.13 13.78
N GLU A 50 2.29 -5.28 14.03
CA GLU A 50 1.41 -6.17 13.26
C GLU A 50 0.66 -5.32 12.23
N TRP A 51 0.82 -5.66 10.96
CA TRP A 51 0.27 -4.90 9.84
C TRP A 51 -0.80 -5.72 9.14
N ILE A 52 -1.94 -5.10 8.88
CA ILE A 52 -3.02 -5.63 8.06
C ILE A 52 -2.89 -5.01 6.69
N LYS A 53 -2.96 -5.84 5.65
CA LYS A 53 -2.89 -5.40 4.24
C LYS A 53 -4.29 -5.32 3.64
N GLU A 54 -4.58 -4.21 2.99
CA GLU A 54 -5.76 -4.00 2.16
C GLU A 54 -5.30 -3.83 0.70
N GLU A 55 -5.79 -4.70 -0.17
CA GLU A 55 -5.38 -4.74 -1.57
C GLU A 55 -6.32 -3.93 -2.47
N SER A 56 -5.77 -3.22 -3.45
CA SER A 56 -6.50 -2.56 -4.55
C SER A 56 -7.46 -1.49 -4.02
N ILE A 57 -6.96 -0.60 -3.16
CA ILE A 57 -7.81 0.33 -2.40
C ILE A 57 -8.49 1.40 -3.25
N ILE A 58 -8.09 1.54 -4.52
CA ILE A 58 -8.69 2.48 -5.47
C ILE A 58 -9.67 1.71 -6.38
N ASP A 59 -10.91 2.18 -6.47
CA ASP A 59 -11.83 1.73 -7.51
C ASP A 59 -11.38 2.32 -8.86
N MET A 60 -10.70 1.50 -9.65
CA MET A 60 -10.15 1.93 -10.94
C MET A 60 -11.23 2.19 -12.00
N THR A 61 -12.49 1.82 -11.76
CA THR A 61 -13.59 2.12 -12.70
C THR A 61 -13.84 3.63 -12.80
N ASP A 62 -13.53 4.39 -11.76
CA ASP A 62 -13.58 5.86 -11.74
C ASP A 62 -12.40 6.52 -12.47
N PHE A 63 -11.35 5.76 -12.80
CA PHE A 63 -10.11 6.25 -13.40
C PHE A 63 -9.76 5.53 -14.72
N PRO A 64 -10.64 5.56 -15.74
CA PRO A 64 -10.48 4.78 -16.97
C PRO A 64 -9.29 5.21 -17.84
N PHE A 65 -8.68 6.36 -17.54
CA PHE A 65 -7.52 6.90 -18.25
C PHE A 65 -6.18 6.55 -17.58
N VAL A 66 -6.19 5.87 -16.42
CA VAL A 66 -4.97 5.32 -15.83
C VAL A 66 -4.62 4.04 -16.60
N TRP A 67 -3.50 4.07 -17.31
CA TRP A 67 -3.10 2.98 -18.21
C TRP A 67 -1.71 2.40 -17.90
N GLN A 68 -0.97 2.99 -16.96
CA GLN A 68 0.33 2.53 -16.47
C GLN A 68 0.62 3.14 -15.09
N ALA A 69 1.75 2.74 -14.51
CA ALA A 69 2.30 3.13 -13.21
C ALA A 69 1.66 4.37 -12.55
N VAL A 70 1.10 4.15 -11.35
CA VAL A 70 0.99 5.15 -10.27
C VAL A 70 2.34 5.33 -9.60
#